data_AF-A0A3M1AID6-F1
#
_entry.id   AF-A0A3M1AID6-F1
#
_cell.length_a   1.000
_cell.length_b   1.000
_cell.length_c   1.000
_cell.angle_alpha   90.00
_cell.angle_beta   90.00
_cell.angle_gamma   90.00
#
_symmetry.space_group_name_H-M   'P 1'
#
loop_
_entity.id
_entity.type
_entity.pdbx_description
1 polymer ?
#
loop_
_entity_poly.entity_id
_entity_poly.type
_entity_poly.pdbx_seq_one_letter_code
_entity_poly.pdbx_strand_id
1 'polypeptide(L)' 'VKTLVDRKFQPGTHSVVWNGRTNRGLPAASGAYFVRMQAKGFVEVRKMLLLQ' A
#
# COMPACT_ATOMS: atom_id res chain seq x y z
N VAL A 1 1.15 -1.19 9.86
CA VAL A 1 0.46 -1.87 8.73
C VAL A 1 -0.85 -1.16 8.40
N LYS A 2 -1.16 -1.01 7.10
CA LYS A 2 -2.36 -0.36 6.55
C LYS A 2 -2.86 -1.17 5.36
N THR A 3 -4.17 -1.39 5.26
CA THR A 3 -4.82 -1.85 4.02
C THR A 3 -5.21 -0.61 3.22
N LEU A 4 -4.65 -0.46 2.00
CA LEU A 4 -4.89 0.72 1.16
C LEU A 4 -6.14 0.56 0.30
N VAL A 5 -6.36 -0.64 -0.22
CA VAL A 5 -7.55 -0.98 -1.00
C VAL A 5 -8.00 -2.39 -0.61
N ASP A 6 -9.29 -2.55 -0.44
CA ASP A 6 -9.96 -3.83 -0.17
C ASP A 6 -11.15 -4.02 -1.12
N ARG A 7 -10.88 -3.91 -2.43
CA ARG A 7 -11.86 -4.14 -3.50
C ARG A 7 -11.17 -4.58 -4.78
N LYS A 8 -11.94 -5.20 -5.68
CA LYS A 8 -11.49 -5.52 -7.04
C LYS A 8 -11.60 -4.28 -7.92
N PHE A 9 -10.62 -4.10 -8.79
CA PHE A 9 -10.68 -3.11 -9.87
C PHE A 9 -10.99 -3.79 -11.20
N GLN A 10 -11.69 -3.06 -12.08
CA GLN A 10 -11.80 -3.46 -13.49
C GLN A 10 -10.45 -3.24 -14.20
N PRO A 11 -10.19 -3.93 -15.32
CA PRO A 11 -9.00 -3.70 -16.13
C PRO A 11 -8.81 -2.21 -16.47
N GLY A 12 -7.58 -1.72 -16.34
CA GLY A 12 -7.24 -0.31 -16.55
C GLY A 12 -6.15 0.16 -15.59
N THR A 13 -5.77 1.44 -15.71
CA THR A 13 -4.77 2.07 -14.85
C THR A 13 -5.43 2.63 -13.60
N HIS A 14 -4.89 2.27 -12.43
CA HIS A 14 -5.36 2.74 -11.12
C HIS A 14 -4.18 3.21 -10.28
N SER A 15 -4.38 4.31 -9.55
CA SER A 15 -3.37 4.88 -8.65
C SER A 15 -3.88 4.89 -7.22
N VAL A 16 -3.03 4.45 -6.28
CA VAL A 16 -3.34 4.40 -4.86
C VAL A 16 -2.19 5.04 -4.10
N VAL A 17 -2.49 6.03 -3.26
CA VAL A 17 -1.49 6.75 -2.47
C VAL A 17 -1.64 6.36 -0.99
N TRP A 18 -0.54 5.92 -0.38
CA TRP A 18 -0.47 5.77 1.06
C TRP A 18 -0.08 7.09 1.72
N ASN A 19 -0.90 7.57 2.65
CA ASN A 19 -0.67 8.82 3.37
C ASN A 19 0.24 8.69 4.60
N GLY A 20 1.00 7.60 4.73
CA GLY A 20 1.87 7.37 5.88
C GLY A 20 1.14 7.06 7.19
N ARG A 21 -0.17 6.74 7.18
CA ARG A 21 -0.94 6.38 8.37
C ARG A 21 -1.26 4.88 8.45
N THR A 22 -1.36 4.36 9.66
CA THR A 22 -1.75 2.97 9.94
C THR A 22 -3.26 2.74 9.79
N ASN A 23 -3.72 1.49 9.89
CA ASN A 23 -5.16 1.17 9.93
C ASN A 23 -5.92 1.89 11.06
N ARG A 24 -5.24 2.26 12.15
CA ARG A 24 -5.82 3.01 13.28
C ARG A 24 -5.82 4.53 13.07
N GLY A 25 -5.39 5.01 11.90
CA GLY A 25 -5.28 6.44 11.61
C GLY A 25 -4.05 7.13 12.21
N LEU A 26 -3.26 6.42 13.03
CA LEU A 26 -2.03 6.95 13.62
C LEU A 26 -0.92 7.08 12.57
N PRO A 27 -0.01 8.07 12.68
CA PRO A 27 1.20 8.13 11.87
C PRO A 27 1.98 6.81 11.97
N ALA A 28 2.45 6.31 10.84
CA ALA A 28 3.40 5.22 10.81
C ALA A 28 4.81 5.77 11.10
N ALA A 29 5.63 5.01 11.83
CA ALA A 29 6.99 5.41 12.15
C ALA A 29 7.86 5.53 10.88
N SER A 30 8.87 6.40 10.90
CA SER A 30 9.92 6.39 9.87
C SER A 30 10.55 4.99 9.76
N GLY A 31 10.79 4.52 8.55
CA GLY A 31 11.39 3.21 8.32
C GLY A 31 11.09 2.58 6.97
N ALA A 32 11.55 1.34 6.81
CA ALA A 32 11.29 0.54 5.62
C ALA A 32 9.93 -0.16 5.71
N TYR A 33 9.16 -0.08 4.63
CA TYR A 33 7.87 -0.73 4.49
C TYR A 33 7.84 -1.57 3.22
N PHE A 34 7.12 -2.68 3.27
CA PHE A 34 6.81 -3.47 2.08
C PHE A 34 5.34 -3.27 1.72
N VAL A 35 5.10 -2.90 0.48
CA VAL A 35 3.76 -2.84 -0.11
C VAL A 35 3.59 -4.04 -1.02
N ARG A 36 2.47 -4.74 -0.88
CA ARG A 36 2.10 -5.89 -1.70
C ARG A 36 0.83 -5.57 -2.48
N MET A 37 0.92 -5.67 -3.80
CA MET A 37 -0.24 -5.62 -4.70
C MET A 37 -0.54 -7.04 -5.20
N GLN A 38 -1.82 -7.39 -5.26
CA GLN A 38 -2.28 -8.69 -5.75
C GLN A 38 -3.37 -8.49 -6.79
N ALA A 39 -3.22 -9.17 -7.93
CA ALA A 39 -4.21 -9.29 -8.99
C ALA A 39 -4.28 -10.75 -9.48
N LYS A 40 -5.21 -11.06 -10.38
CA LYS A 40 -5.35 -12.44 -10.89
C LYS A 40 -4.07 -12.89 -11.58
N GLY A 41 -3.37 -13.86 -11.00
CA GLY A 41 -2.11 -14.41 -11.54
C GLY A 41 -0.89 -13.49 -11.39
N PHE A 42 -1.01 -12.38 -10.65
CA PHE A 42 0.06 -11.40 -10.48
C PHE A 42 0.19 -10.96 -9.02
N VAL A 43 1.42 -11.00 -8.51
CA VAL A 43 1.76 -10.48 -7.19
C VAL A 43 3.04 -9.67 -7.33
N GLU A 44 3.01 -8.45 -6.82
CA GLU A 44 4.18 -7.57 -6.80
C GLU A 44 4.41 -7.06 -5.39
N VAL A 45 5.67 -7.04 -4.97
CA VAL A 45 6.10 -6.46 -3.70
C VAL A 45 7.11 -5.37 -3.97
N ARG A 46 6.90 -4.19 -3.39
CA ARG A 46 7.84 -3.07 -3.44
C ARG A 46 8.27 -2.67 -2.05
N LYS A 47 9.57 -2.41 -1.90
CA LYS A 47 10.13 -1.78 -0.70
C LYS A 47 9.99 -0.26 -0.83
N MET A 48 9.56 0.38 0.23
CA MET A 48 9.43 1.84 0.35
C MET A 48 10.15 2.31 1.61
N LEU A 49 10.66 3.53 1.58
CA LEU A 49 11.16 4.23 2.75
C LEU A 49 10.18 5.34 3.09
N LEU A 50 9.70 5.34 4.33
CA LEU A 50 8.95 6.46 4.90
C LEU A 50 9.91 7.27 5.78
N LEU A 51 10.02 8.55 5.48
CA LEU A 51 10.76 9.53 6.28
C LEU A 51 9.75 10.58 6.75
N GLN A 52 9.73 10.85 8.05
CA GLN A 52 8.89 11.88 8.67
C GLN A 52 9.63 13.21 8.75
#